data_AF-A0A956FCZ6-F1
#
_entry.id   AF-A0A956FCZ6-F1
#
_cell.length_a   1.000
_cell.length_b   1.000
_cell.length_c   1.000
_cell.angle_alpha   90.00
_cell.angle_beta   90.00
_cell.angle_gamma   90.00
#
_symmetry.space_group_name_H-M   'P 1'
#
loop_
_entity.id
_entity.type
_entity.pdbx_description
1 polymer ?
#
loop_
_entity_poly.entity_id
_entity_poly.type
_entity_poly.pdbx_seq_one_letter_code
_entity_poly.pdbx_strand_id
1 'polypeptide(L)'
;MRTIGRRVVTLGSTLLLITACPTDDVGVGGSGGGQDGTAGSGSDTGATGGTVATSSVADETGTGGSGVDSTADASATDSMGSEGTATGPGTMTDTDTDTGSSSSTGDPVVCGDDVVAGSEVCDGTDLGGEDCISQGFDAGTLACADDCSALDASACVDFMCGNDTTEGSEICDGTDLGGQTCGMQGFDGGTLGCLLDCSGYDTAACTTCGNDLIEGAEMCDGADLAGLTCVILGFDSGTLACQGDCADFDTSMCSFCGNDIAEGTEECDGVDLNGQTCVTQGFDSGSLSCQGDCSFDTGSCIAYTGDCCANNGSPGCDDSACTAAVCAVDASCCGFAWDAGCAAAAMSEPACQDVGGSCPACGNDAIEGLEVCDGTALAGEDCSTQGFDLGTLGCQGDCSGYDTSACVSFSGDCCGANGTPGCDDAACTAAICAADPTCCTGSWDAVCAAAAVMEPACQDVGGSCPACGDDMIEGLEACDGTDLGGQDCVGLGFDGGTLGCQPDCSALDLSSCQDIGFGDCVSNPPAVACLPQEQCIFNPMMPTEGVCIDPSCTTVADCPLAQPGGTAPVQCTDITGEGINECIMFCGLPGLVCPPGMVCSLGIACAWPSP
;
A
#
# COMPACT_ATOMS: atom_id res chain seq x y z
N MET A 1 44.05 10.52 43.36
CA MET A 1 43.54 11.60 44.24
C MET A 1 43.71 12.94 43.55
N ARG A 2 42.63 13.66 43.20
CA ARG A 2 42.61 15.11 42.93
C ARG A 2 41.21 15.67 43.21
N THR A 3 41.14 16.98 43.49
CA THR A 3 40.12 17.61 44.34
C THR A 3 38.77 17.84 43.68
N ILE A 4 37.67 17.56 44.40
CA ILE A 4 36.29 17.91 43.99
C ILE A 4 35.97 19.36 44.39
N GLY A 5 35.55 20.20 43.44
CA GLY A 5 35.17 21.59 43.66
C GLY A 5 33.67 21.84 43.60
N ARG A 6 32.97 21.83 44.75
CA ARG A 6 31.57 22.27 44.84
C ARG A 6 31.46 23.78 44.58
N ARG A 7 30.56 24.19 43.66
CA ARG A 7 29.99 25.56 43.63
C ARG A 7 28.59 25.57 44.23
N VAL A 8 28.21 26.70 44.81
CA VAL A 8 26.94 26.91 45.53
C VAL A 8 25.94 27.59 44.61
N VAL A 9 24.75 27.00 44.44
CA VAL A 9 23.61 27.64 43.79
C VAL A 9 22.99 28.63 44.78
N THR A 10 22.76 29.88 44.33
CA THR A 10 22.05 30.90 45.11
C THR A 10 20.83 31.34 44.31
N LEU A 11 19.63 31.13 44.88
CA LEU A 11 18.37 31.54 44.25
C LEU A 11 18.14 33.05 44.44
N GLY A 12 17.63 33.71 43.41
CA GLY A 12 17.41 35.17 43.39
C GLY A 12 16.30 35.58 42.43
N SER A 13 15.06 35.21 42.74
CA SER A 13 13.90 35.60 41.94
C SER A 13 13.61 37.10 42.06
N THR A 14 13.44 37.81 40.94
CA THR A 14 12.69 39.08 40.92
C THR A 14 11.97 39.23 39.59
N LEU A 15 10.64 39.23 39.66
CA LEU A 15 9.69 39.55 38.60
C LEU A 15 9.48 41.08 38.55
N LEU A 16 9.19 41.68 37.38
CA LEU A 16 8.03 42.57 37.11
C LEU A 16 8.18 43.56 35.92
N LEU A 17 7.16 43.59 35.05
CA LEU A 17 6.71 44.64 34.09
C LEU A 17 7.61 45.22 32.98
N ILE A 18 7.36 44.73 31.75
CA ILE A 18 6.76 45.46 30.60
C ILE A 18 6.91 47.00 30.55
N THR A 19 7.54 47.53 29.49
CA THR A 19 7.05 48.66 28.66
C THR A 19 7.80 48.69 27.32
N ALA A 20 7.30 49.40 26.29
CA ALA A 20 7.77 49.24 24.90
C ALA A 20 8.03 50.56 24.13
N CYS A 21 9.03 50.53 23.23
CA CYS A 21 9.24 51.43 22.08
C CYS A 21 9.47 52.94 22.37
N PRO A 22 9.83 53.78 21.36
CA PRO A 22 10.27 53.49 19.97
C PRO A 22 11.62 54.20 19.61
N THR A 23 11.85 54.42 18.31
CA THR A 23 12.87 55.29 17.66
C THR A 23 14.34 54.84 17.75
N ASP A 24 15.22 55.12 16.80
CA ASP A 24 15.24 55.39 15.35
C ASP A 24 16.61 56.05 15.04
N ASP A 25 17.05 55.91 13.79
CA ASP A 25 17.81 56.89 12.99
C ASP A 25 19.38 56.89 12.87
N VAL A 26 19.79 57.00 11.59
CA VAL A 26 21.08 57.37 10.93
C VAL A 26 22.44 56.82 11.43
N GLY A 27 23.24 56.23 10.51
CA GLY A 27 24.61 55.73 10.80
C GLY A 27 25.63 55.61 9.64
N VAL A 28 25.54 56.44 8.60
CA VAL A 28 26.46 56.58 7.41
C VAL A 28 27.86 55.91 7.48
N GLY A 29 28.19 55.11 6.45
CA GLY A 29 29.58 54.71 6.14
C GLY A 29 29.77 54.22 4.69
N GLY A 30 30.67 54.84 3.93
CA GLY A 30 30.95 54.46 2.54
C GLY A 30 32.38 54.81 2.09
N SER A 31 32.78 54.31 0.92
CA SER A 31 34.15 54.18 0.36
C SER A 31 34.86 52.87 0.75
N GLY A 32 35.57 52.16 -0.14
CA GLY A 32 35.64 52.31 -1.61
C GLY A 32 37.00 51.93 -2.22
N GLY A 33 36.97 51.24 -3.37
CA GLY A 33 38.10 51.10 -4.30
C GLY A 33 39.08 49.94 -4.06
N GLY A 34 39.32 49.14 -5.12
CA GLY A 34 40.36 48.11 -5.16
C GLY A 34 40.29 47.33 -6.49
N GLN A 35 41.28 47.50 -7.36
CA GLN A 35 41.41 46.78 -8.64
C GLN A 35 42.80 46.14 -8.74
N ASP A 36 42.85 44.82 -8.95
CA ASP A 36 43.83 44.01 -9.70
C ASP A 36 43.64 42.53 -9.29
N GLY A 37 44.06 41.51 -10.06
CA GLY A 37 44.71 41.54 -11.37
C GLY A 37 44.85 40.10 -11.93
N THR A 38 44.78 39.95 -13.25
CA THR A 38 44.58 38.67 -13.98
C THR A 38 45.77 37.69 -14.03
N ALA A 39 45.50 36.39 -13.87
CA ALA A 39 46.11 35.22 -14.54
C ALA A 39 45.25 33.96 -14.22
N GLY A 40 44.97 32.96 -15.08
CA GLY A 40 45.46 32.61 -16.43
C GLY A 40 46.68 31.68 -16.37
N SER A 41 46.71 30.43 -16.85
CA SER A 41 45.77 29.52 -17.57
C SER A 41 46.22 28.06 -17.25
N GLY A 42 45.60 26.93 -17.62
CA GLY A 42 44.43 26.56 -18.46
C GLY A 42 44.72 25.20 -19.16
N SER A 43 43.70 24.49 -19.68
CA SER A 43 43.79 23.28 -20.55
C SER A 43 44.32 21.96 -19.91
N ASP A 44 43.94 20.74 -20.35
CA ASP A 44 43.02 20.33 -21.44
C ASP A 44 42.47 18.88 -21.33
N THR A 45 41.24 18.68 -21.84
CA THR A 45 40.67 17.47 -22.50
C THR A 45 40.48 16.10 -21.79
N GLY A 46 39.27 15.53 -22.01
CA GLY A 46 39.03 14.08 -22.23
C GLY A 46 38.43 13.28 -21.05
N ALA A 47 37.33 12.50 -21.12
CA ALA A 47 36.14 12.30 -21.99
C ALA A 47 35.72 10.81 -21.84
N THR A 48 34.43 10.48 -21.97
CA THR A 48 33.79 9.14 -21.71
C THR A 48 33.80 8.71 -20.23
N GLY A 49 32.79 8.05 -19.64
CA GLY A 49 31.51 7.50 -20.14
C GLY A 49 31.57 5.99 -20.43
N GLY A 50 30.71 5.12 -19.88
CA GLY A 50 29.63 5.28 -18.89
C GLY A 50 28.89 3.95 -18.67
N THR A 51 27.93 3.89 -17.72
CA THR A 51 26.93 2.82 -17.48
C THR A 51 27.37 1.35 -17.41
N VAL A 52 27.07 0.67 -16.28
CA VAL A 52 26.97 -0.80 -16.21
C VAL A 52 25.63 -1.16 -15.54
N ALA A 53 24.94 -2.16 -16.07
CA ALA A 53 23.62 -2.62 -15.60
C ALA A 53 23.71 -3.95 -14.82
N THR A 54 22.66 -4.27 -14.08
CA THR A 54 22.55 -5.48 -13.23
C THR A 54 21.96 -6.68 -13.97
N SER A 55 22.46 -7.88 -13.64
CA SER A 55 21.83 -9.20 -13.85
C SER A 55 22.67 -10.23 -13.06
N SER A 56 22.18 -10.92 -12.02
CA SER A 56 21.08 -11.90 -11.97
C SER A 56 21.41 -13.27 -12.60
N VAL A 57 21.60 -14.28 -11.75
CA VAL A 57 20.99 -15.63 -11.84
C VAL A 57 21.15 -16.32 -10.48
N ALA A 58 20.40 -17.38 -10.24
CA ALA A 58 20.43 -18.17 -9.01
C ALA A 58 20.50 -19.68 -9.32
N ASP A 59 20.55 -20.48 -8.25
CA ASP A 59 19.62 -21.59 -7.97
C ASP A 59 20.15 -23.04 -7.90
N GLU A 60 19.37 -23.83 -7.15
CA GLU A 60 19.27 -25.30 -7.04
C GLU A 60 20.43 -26.19 -6.51
N THR A 61 20.16 -26.67 -5.28
CA THR A 61 20.33 -28.01 -4.65
C THR A 61 21.12 -29.17 -5.31
N GLY A 62 21.60 -30.11 -4.46
CA GLY A 62 22.09 -31.43 -4.91
C GLY A 62 22.70 -32.34 -3.83
N THR A 63 21.88 -33.20 -3.21
CA THR A 63 22.27 -34.21 -2.20
C THR A 63 23.49 -35.10 -2.54
N GLY A 64 24.34 -35.40 -1.54
CA GLY A 64 25.53 -36.26 -1.71
C GLY A 64 25.30 -37.78 -1.65
N GLY A 65 26.37 -38.55 -1.83
CA GLY A 65 26.41 -40.01 -1.68
C GLY A 65 27.83 -40.58 -1.70
N SER A 66 28.12 -41.54 -0.81
CA SER A 66 29.46 -42.12 -0.61
C SER A 66 29.75 -43.31 -1.55
N GLY A 67 31.00 -43.46 -2.02
CA GLY A 67 31.38 -44.56 -2.92
C GLY A 67 32.89 -44.84 -2.98
N VAL A 68 33.27 -46.01 -2.47
CA VAL A 68 34.61 -46.64 -2.33
C VAL A 68 35.53 -46.73 -3.56
N ASP A 69 36.84 -46.59 -3.29
CA ASP A 69 37.99 -47.45 -3.71
C ASP A 69 38.10 -48.05 -5.14
N SER A 70 39.22 -47.77 -5.84
CA SER A 70 40.12 -48.79 -6.48
C SER A 70 41.22 -48.20 -7.40
N THR A 71 42.48 -48.62 -7.17
CA THR A 71 43.61 -48.94 -8.13
C THR A 71 43.66 -48.35 -9.55
N ALA A 72 44.80 -47.99 -10.18
CA ALA A 72 46.25 -47.90 -9.87
C ALA A 72 46.87 -46.98 -10.98
N ASP A 73 48.12 -46.96 -11.49
CA ASP A 73 49.42 -47.70 -11.41
C ASP A 73 50.49 -46.74 -12.05
N ALA A 74 51.81 -46.94 -12.26
CA ALA A 74 52.78 -48.04 -12.10
C ALA A 74 54.25 -47.50 -12.14
N SER A 75 55.23 -48.30 -11.70
CA SER A 75 56.68 -48.26 -12.08
C SER A 75 57.56 -47.05 -11.68
N ALA A 76 58.87 -47.17 -11.39
CA ALA A 76 59.82 -48.26 -11.08
C ALA A 76 61.03 -47.61 -10.32
N THR A 77 62.04 -48.24 -9.70
CA THR A 77 62.99 -49.35 -10.00
C THR A 77 63.80 -49.65 -8.72
N ASP A 78 64.59 -50.72 -8.51
CA ASP A 78 64.75 -52.10 -9.02
C ASP A 78 65.78 -52.82 -8.09
N SER A 79 65.92 -54.16 -8.11
CA SER A 79 66.55 -54.93 -7.01
C SER A 79 67.60 -55.99 -7.44
N MET A 80 68.76 -56.03 -6.77
CA MET A 80 69.75 -57.14 -6.76
C MET A 80 70.52 -57.14 -5.42
N GLY A 81 71.21 -58.19 -4.95
CA GLY A 81 71.47 -59.55 -5.48
C GLY A 81 72.77 -60.10 -4.86
N SER A 82 72.93 -61.41 -4.67
CA SER A 82 73.91 -61.97 -3.70
C SER A 82 74.96 -62.96 -4.26
N GLU A 83 75.95 -63.25 -3.40
CA GLU A 83 76.93 -64.37 -3.34
C GLU A 83 78.09 -64.51 -4.36
N GLY A 84 79.32 -64.52 -3.81
CA GLY A 84 80.12 -65.77 -3.75
C GLY A 84 81.27 -66.02 -4.77
N THR A 85 82.45 -66.41 -4.25
CA THR A 85 83.38 -67.49 -4.71
C THR A 85 84.85 -67.19 -4.36
N ALA A 86 85.65 -68.22 -4.01
CA ALA A 86 87.06 -68.11 -3.59
C ALA A 86 88.05 -68.82 -4.52
N THR A 87 89.35 -68.47 -4.47
CA THR A 87 90.48 -69.35 -4.91
C THR A 87 91.85 -68.86 -4.39
N GLY A 88 92.74 -69.79 -3.99
CA GLY A 88 94.18 -69.55 -3.73
C GLY A 88 95.04 -69.75 -5.00
N PRO A 89 96.41 -69.79 -4.93
CA PRO A 89 97.10 -70.91 -4.24
C PRO A 89 98.55 -70.71 -3.70
N GLY A 90 99.01 -71.63 -2.83
CA GLY A 90 100.41 -72.07 -2.65
C GLY A 90 101.34 -71.25 -1.72
N THR A 91 102.44 -71.78 -1.15
CA THR A 91 102.97 -73.16 -1.10
C THR A 91 104.04 -73.31 0.02
N MET A 92 104.55 -74.54 0.27
CA MET A 92 105.63 -74.99 1.21
C MET A 92 105.08 -75.52 2.56
N THR A 93 104.90 -76.82 2.87
CA THR A 93 105.64 -78.12 2.72
C THR A 93 106.60 -78.47 3.88
N ASP A 94 106.37 -79.66 4.47
CA ASP A 94 107.11 -80.30 5.57
C ASP A 94 108.59 -80.62 5.29
N THR A 95 109.35 -81.04 6.33
CA THR A 95 109.84 -82.43 6.51
C THR A 95 110.80 -82.59 7.72
N ASP A 96 110.26 -83.15 8.81
CA ASP A 96 110.82 -84.20 9.71
C ASP A 96 112.18 -84.16 10.48
N THR A 97 112.11 -84.67 11.72
CA THR A 97 113.08 -85.56 12.43
C THR A 97 114.50 -85.05 12.80
N ASP A 98 114.80 -84.95 14.11
CA ASP A 98 115.45 -86.05 14.87
C ASP A 98 115.33 -85.90 16.42
N THR A 99 115.97 -86.80 17.18
CA THR A 99 115.54 -87.29 18.51
C THR A 99 116.53 -86.94 19.63
N GLY A 100 116.07 -86.43 20.80
CA GLY A 100 117.03 -86.12 21.90
C GLY A 100 116.53 -85.56 23.25
N SER A 101 115.72 -86.32 24.00
CA SER A 101 115.64 -86.36 25.49
C SER A 101 115.69 -85.08 26.38
N SER A 102 114.65 -84.96 27.23
CA SER A 102 114.68 -84.60 28.68
C SER A 102 114.37 -83.18 29.21
N SER A 103 113.18 -83.08 29.83
CA SER A 103 112.93 -82.66 31.24
C SER A 103 112.62 -81.20 31.62
N SER A 104 111.41 -81.02 32.19
CA SER A 104 110.94 -79.90 33.05
C SER A 104 110.86 -78.50 32.41
N THR A 105 109.92 -77.61 32.76
CA THR A 105 108.80 -77.62 33.74
C THR A 105 107.56 -77.00 33.07
N GLY A 106 106.38 -77.03 33.70
CA GLY A 106 105.16 -76.43 33.11
C GLY A 106 105.14 -74.90 33.17
N ASP A 107 104.48 -74.29 32.19
CA ASP A 107 104.27 -72.84 32.08
C ASP A 107 103.14 -72.32 33.00
N PRO A 108 103.22 -71.06 33.45
CA PRO A 108 102.09 -70.34 34.04
C PRO A 108 101.08 -69.94 32.95
N VAL A 109 99.84 -69.69 33.37
CA VAL A 109 98.88 -68.88 32.59
C VAL A 109 99.30 -67.40 32.74
N VAL A 110 99.25 -66.61 31.66
CA VAL A 110 99.83 -65.26 31.61
C VAL A 110 98.92 -64.28 30.88
N CYS A 111 98.05 -63.62 31.64
CA CYS A 111 97.34 -62.39 31.24
C CYS A 111 98.21 -61.44 30.39
N GLY A 112 97.71 -61.10 29.21
CA GLY A 112 98.35 -60.24 28.21
C GLY A 112 99.00 -61.00 27.05
N ASP A 113 98.50 -62.19 26.68
CA ASP A 113 98.92 -62.93 25.48
C ASP A 113 97.89 -62.98 24.32
N ASP A 114 96.77 -62.24 24.46
CA ASP A 114 95.62 -62.13 23.55
C ASP A 114 94.87 -63.47 23.32
N VAL A 115 94.90 -64.42 24.29
CA VAL A 115 94.14 -65.68 24.23
C VAL A 115 93.49 -66.04 25.58
N VAL A 116 92.15 -66.05 25.66
CA VAL A 116 91.45 -66.42 26.90
C VAL A 116 91.74 -67.88 27.31
N ALA A 117 92.43 -68.05 28.44
CA ALA A 117 92.88 -69.36 28.92
C ALA A 117 92.64 -69.61 30.42
N GLY A 118 92.62 -70.89 30.81
CA GLY A 118 92.68 -71.33 32.21
C GLY A 118 91.53 -70.87 33.12
N SER A 119 91.68 -69.70 33.73
CA SER A 119 90.73 -69.08 34.66
C SER A 119 90.53 -67.57 34.42
N GLU A 120 90.99 -67.07 33.28
CA GLU A 120 90.84 -65.68 32.86
C GLU A 120 89.45 -65.49 32.21
N VAL A 121 88.89 -64.28 32.34
CA VAL A 121 87.55 -63.92 31.82
C VAL A 121 87.66 -63.29 30.42
N CYS A 122 88.76 -62.62 30.18
CA CYS A 122 89.19 -61.97 28.95
C CYS A 122 90.74 -61.96 28.95
N ASP A 123 91.37 -61.75 27.79
CA ASP A 123 92.80 -61.44 27.72
C ASP A 123 93.05 -60.40 26.63
N GLY A 124 93.63 -59.25 27.00
CA GLY A 124 94.02 -58.22 26.04
C GLY A 124 92.84 -57.74 25.19
N THR A 125 92.84 -58.14 23.91
CA THR A 125 91.78 -57.87 22.94
C THR A 125 90.77 -59.02 22.75
N ASP A 126 91.01 -60.21 23.30
CA ASP A 126 90.05 -61.31 23.35
C ASP A 126 89.13 -61.15 24.58
N LEU A 127 87.99 -60.49 24.37
CA LEU A 127 86.97 -60.27 25.39
C LEU A 127 86.03 -61.47 25.61
N GLY A 128 86.41 -62.67 25.13
CA GLY A 128 85.57 -63.88 25.22
C GLY A 128 84.30 -63.85 24.35
N GLY A 129 84.10 -62.80 23.57
CA GLY A 129 82.91 -62.54 22.74
C GLY A 129 81.89 -61.57 23.34
N GLU A 130 82.20 -60.93 24.47
CA GLU A 130 81.36 -59.91 25.11
C GLU A 130 81.64 -58.49 24.58
N ASP A 131 80.62 -57.62 24.60
CA ASP A 131 80.71 -56.19 24.32
C ASP A 131 79.85 -55.37 25.31
N CYS A 132 79.82 -54.03 25.17
CA CYS A 132 79.01 -53.20 26.08
C CYS A 132 77.51 -53.55 26.05
N ILE A 133 76.99 -53.97 24.89
CA ILE A 133 75.57 -54.29 24.69
C ILE A 133 75.24 -55.63 25.34
N SER A 134 76.11 -56.64 25.22
CA SER A 134 75.93 -57.91 25.94
C SER A 134 76.10 -57.77 27.46
N GLN A 135 76.90 -56.81 27.92
CA GLN A 135 77.03 -56.43 29.33
C GLN A 135 75.92 -55.51 29.86
N GLY A 136 74.99 -55.06 29.00
CA GLY A 136 73.78 -54.33 29.40
C GLY A 136 73.88 -52.79 29.40
N PHE A 137 74.77 -52.23 28.57
CA PHE A 137 74.93 -50.81 28.30
C PHE A 137 74.60 -50.51 26.83
N ASP A 138 74.11 -49.34 26.47
CA ASP A 138 73.66 -49.05 25.10
C ASP A 138 74.80 -48.91 24.08
N ALA A 139 75.96 -48.40 24.49
CA ALA A 139 77.12 -48.22 23.61
C ALA A 139 78.46 -48.18 24.36
N GLY A 140 79.53 -47.85 23.65
CA GLY A 140 80.87 -47.61 24.19
C GLY A 140 81.92 -48.60 23.68
N THR A 141 82.95 -48.87 24.48
CA THR A 141 83.97 -49.89 24.19
C THR A 141 84.32 -50.64 25.45
N LEU A 142 84.01 -51.93 25.48
CA LEU A 142 84.38 -52.83 26.56
C LEU A 142 85.88 -53.14 26.48
N ALA A 143 86.55 -53.27 27.62
CA ALA A 143 87.96 -53.64 27.71
C ALA A 143 88.16 -54.84 28.65
N CYS A 144 89.37 -55.40 28.67
CA CYS A 144 89.79 -56.35 29.69
C CYS A 144 90.55 -55.64 30.81
N ALA A 145 90.38 -56.06 32.06
CA ALA A 145 91.17 -55.54 33.17
C ALA A 145 92.63 -56.01 33.11
N ASP A 146 93.56 -55.21 33.64
CA ASP A 146 95.03 -55.48 33.70
C ASP A 146 95.43 -56.82 34.39
N ASP A 147 94.49 -57.49 35.08
CA ASP A 147 94.69 -58.79 35.73
C ASP A 147 93.84 -59.94 35.15
N CYS A 148 93.16 -59.68 34.02
CA CYS A 148 92.33 -60.62 33.27
C CYS A 148 91.19 -61.29 34.07
N SER A 149 90.88 -60.77 35.27
CA SER A 149 89.88 -61.36 36.18
C SER A 149 88.45 -60.85 35.97
N ALA A 150 88.28 -59.76 35.21
CA ALA A 150 87.00 -59.14 34.89
C ALA A 150 87.07 -58.31 33.61
N LEU A 151 85.91 -58.09 33.00
CA LEU A 151 85.71 -57.11 31.93
C LEU A 151 85.60 -55.70 32.54
N ASP A 152 86.27 -54.72 31.93
CA ASP A 152 86.19 -53.31 32.31
C ASP A 152 85.15 -52.59 31.43
N ALA A 153 83.99 -52.33 32.03
CA ALA A 153 82.89 -51.58 31.44
C ALA A 153 82.95 -50.07 31.72
N SER A 154 84.06 -49.52 32.25
CA SER A 154 84.17 -48.09 32.56
C SER A 154 84.18 -47.16 31.33
N ALA A 155 84.32 -47.72 30.13
CA ALA A 155 84.16 -47.04 28.84
C ALA A 155 82.90 -47.49 28.07
N CYS A 156 81.96 -48.18 28.73
CA CYS A 156 80.58 -48.35 28.26
C CYS A 156 79.71 -47.16 28.71
N VAL A 157 78.64 -46.87 27.95
CA VAL A 157 77.71 -45.76 28.22
C VAL A 157 76.25 -46.24 28.22
N ASP A 158 75.46 -45.65 29.10
CA ASP A 158 74.08 -46.00 29.45
C ASP A 158 73.23 -44.75 29.20
N PHE A 159 72.34 -44.78 28.21
CA PHE A 159 71.59 -43.59 27.77
C PHE A 159 70.29 -43.48 28.57
N MET A 160 70.39 -42.82 29.74
CA MET A 160 69.29 -42.69 30.70
C MET A 160 68.46 -41.42 30.48
N CYS A 161 67.33 -41.57 29.80
CA CYS A 161 66.28 -40.56 29.72
C CYS A 161 65.87 -40.00 31.10
N GLY A 162 65.91 -38.67 31.23
CA GLY A 162 65.66 -37.91 32.46
C GLY A 162 66.94 -37.37 33.13
N ASN A 163 68.04 -37.25 32.38
CA ASN A 163 69.33 -36.71 32.83
C ASN A 163 69.62 -35.24 32.42
N ASP A 164 68.72 -34.59 31.66
CA ASP A 164 68.87 -33.25 31.05
C ASP A 164 69.98 -33.15 29.97
N THR A 165 70.34 -34.26 29.29
CA THR A 165 71.26 -34.28 28.13
C THR A 165 70.74 -35.24 27.07
N THR A 166 70.52 -34.77 25.83
CA THR A 166 70.07 -35.63 24.73
C THR A 166 71.20 -36.55 24.23
N GLU A 167 71.11 -37.85 24.46
CA GLU A 167 72.13 -38.83 24.07
C GLU A 167 71.57 -40.02 23.26
N GLY A 168 72.46 -40.79 22.62
CA GLY A 168 72.11 -42.05 21.95
C GLY A 168 71.06 -41.96 20.84
N SER A 169 69.82 -42.34 21.16
CA SER A 169 68.65 -42.36 20.26
C SER A 169 67.50 -41.46 20.74
N GLU A 170 67.75 -40.63 21.76
CA GLU A 170 66.76 -39.72 22.33
C GLU A 170 66.47 -38.55 21.38
N ILE A 171 65.21 -38.10 21.36
CA ILE A 171 64.79 -36.93 20.57
C ILE A 171 64.90 -35.64 21.42
N CYS A 172 64.87 -35.80 22.74
CA CYS A 172 65.12 -34.81 23.78
C CYS A 172 65.39 -35.55 25.09
N ASP A 173 65.96 -34.87 26.09
CA ASP A 173 65.92 -35.31 27.48
C ASP A 173 65.53 -34.13 28.38
N GLY A 174 64.41 -34.27 29.11
CA GLY A 174 64.05 -33.34 30.17
C GLY A 174 63.86 -31.92 29.67
N THR A 175 64.83 -31.05 29.98
CA THR A 175 64.90 -29.66 29.52
C THR A 175 65.82 -29.43 28.30
N ASP A 176 66.63 -30.41 27.89
CA ASP A 176 67.34 -30.40 26.62
C ASP A 176 66.42 -30.90 25.49
N LEU A 177 65.81 -29.95 24.79
CA LEU A 177 64.88 -30.21 23.69
C LEU A 177 65.59 -30.32 22.32
N GLY A 178 66.91 -30.49 22.28
CA GLY A 178 67.70 -30.47 21.04
C GLY A 178 67.61 -29.14 20.26
N GLY A 179 67.14 -28.07 20.91
CA GLY A 179 66.86 -26.77 20.30
C GLY A 179 65.47 -26.62 19.64
N GLN A 180 64.58 -27.62 19.73
CA GLN A 180 63.21 -27.50 19.21
C GLN A 180 62.33 -26.55 20.04
N THR A 181 61.28 -26.04 19.41
CA THR A 181 60.24 -25.21 20.01
C THR A 181 58.87 -25.57 19.44
N CYS A 182 57.78 -25.12 20.09
CA CYS A 182 56.42 -25.27 19.57
C CYS A 182 56.29 -24.78 18.11
N GLY A 183 56.94 -23.65 17.78
CA GLY A 183 57.05 -23.11 16.42
C GLY A 183 57.67 -24.07 15.39
N MET A 184 58.67 -24.86 15.78
CA MET A 184 59.25 -25.89 14.89
C MET A 184 58.38 -27.14 14.78
N GLN A 185 57.56 -27.40 15.80
CA GLN A 185 56.58 -28.50 15.84
C GLN A 185 55.23 -28.17 15.18
N GLY A 186 55.05 -26.94 14.66
CA GLY A 186 53.85 -26.52 13.93
C GLY A 186 52.77 -25.83 14.75
N PHE A 187 53.13 -25.26 15.91
CA PHE A 187 52.26 -24.50 16.82
C PHE A 187 52.77 -23.07 16.95
N ASP A 188 51.90 -22.07 17.06
CA ASP A 188 52.31 -20.66 17.03
C ASP A 188 53.04 -20.21 18.31
N GLY A 189 52.71 -20.80 19.47
CA GLY A 189 53.23 -20.38 20.76
C GLY A 189 53.36 -21.49 21.81
N GLY A 190 53.58 -21.07 23.06
CA GLY A 190 53.66 -21.95 24.23
C GLY A 190 55.05 -22.53 24.55
N THR A 191 55.08 -23.52 25.45
CA THR A 191 56.29 -24.18 25.96
C THR A 191 56.30 -25.65 25.53
N LEU A 192 57.31 -26.03 24.74
CA LEU A 192 57.51 -27.42 24.35
C LEU A 192 58.12 -28.20 25.51
N GLY A 193 57.64 -29.42 25.77
CA GLY A 193 58.23 -30.35 26.73
C GLY A 193 58.89 -31.56 26.06
N CYS A 194 59.55 -32.40 26.85
CA CYS A 194 59.96 -33.74 26.43
C CYS A 194 59.03 -34.79 27.05
N LEU A 195 58.74 -35.88 26.32
CA LEU A 195 57.99 -37.01 26.88
C LEU A 195 58.85 -37.77 27.91
N LEU A 196 58.18 -38.39 28.90
CA LEU A 196 58.82 -39.15 29.99
C LEU A 196 59.59 -40.42 29.56
N ASP A 197 59.59 -40.74 28.27
CA ASP A 197 60.35 -41.83 27.64
C ASP A 197 61.30 -41.35 26.53
N CYS A 198 61.49 -40.02 26.41
CA CYS A 198 62.39 -39.37 25.45
C CYS A 198 62.13 -39.71 23.96
N SER A 199 60.98 -40.34 23.67
CA SER A 199 60.58 -40.80 22.33
C SER A 199 59.99 -39.70 21.44
N GLY A 200 59.85 -38.49 21.95
CA GLY A 200 59.30 -37.33 21.26
C GLY A 200 59.00 -36.17 22.22
N TYR A 201 58.47 -35.09 21.67
CA TYR A 201 58.14 -33.88 22.42
C TYR A 201 56.70 -33.90 22.96
N ASP A 202 56.51 -33.36 24.16
CA ASP A 202 55.19 -33.04 24.69
C ASP A 202 54.74 -31.66 24.16
N THR A 203 53.65 -31.65 23.40
CA THR A 203 53.04 -30.45 22.82
C THR A 203 51.82 -29.96 23.60
N ALA A 204 51.47 -30.57 24.74
CA ALA A 204 50.27 -30.22 25.52
C ALA A 204 50.32 -28.83 26.19
N ALA A 205 51.47 -28.14 26.12
CA ALA A 205 51.65 -26.75 26.55
C ALA A 205 52.07 -25.81 25.39
N CYS A 206 51.96 -26.27 24.13
CA CYS A 206 52.00 -25.42 22.95
C CYS A 206 50.62 -24.79 22.68
N THR A 207 50.58 -23.57 22.16
CA THR A 207 49.33 -22.83 21.86
C THR A 207 49.18 -22.62 20.35
N THR A 208 47.95 -22.39 19.87
CA THR A 208 47.60 -22.40 18.43
C THR A 208 46.65 -21.26 18.11
N CYS A 209 47.09 -20.30 17.31
CA CYS A 209 46.31 -19.12 16.98
C CYS A 209 45.19 -19.44 15.97
N GLY A 210 43.97 -18.97 16.24
CA GLY A 210 42.77 -19.22 15.46
C GLY A 210 41.98 -20.46 15.90
N ASN A 211 42.01 -20.81 17.18
CA ASN A 211 41.24 -21.91 17.78
C ASN A 211 39.96 -21.47 18.56
N ASP A 212 39.67 -20.16 18.61
CA ASP A 212 38.62 -19.47 19.40
C ASP A 212 38.75 -19.61 20.93
N LEU A 213 39.97 -19.78 21.47
CA LEU A 213 40.27 -19.88 22.90
C LEU A 213 41.62 -19.24 23.25
N ILE A 214 41.63 -18.23 24.12
CA ILE A 214 42.88 -17.57 24.55
C ILE A 214 43.72 -18.49 25.46
N GLU A 215 44.90 -18.89 25.00
CA GLU A 215 45.82 -19.78 25.72
C GLU A 215 47.22 -19.16 25.92
N GLY A 216 47.89 -19.54 27.01
CA GLY A 216 49.30 -19.23 27.29
C GLY A 216 49.68 -17.73 27.35
N ALA A 217 50.01 -17.15 26.19
CA ALA A 217 50.53 -15.79 26.01
C ALA A 217 49.75 -14.95 24.99
N GLU A 218 48.66 -15.49 24.44
CA GLU A 218 47.80 -14.82 23.46
C GLU A 218 47.04 -13.65 24.10
N MET A 219 46.87 -12.56 23.36
CA MET A 219 46.08 -11.38 23.79
C MET A 219 44.60 -11.52 23.42
N CYS A 220 44.34 -12.30 22.39
CA CYS A 220 43.05 -12.69 21.83
C CYS A 220 43.24 -13.97 21.02
N ASP A 221 42.16 -14.68 20.71
CA ASP A 221 42.17 -15.71 19.66
C ASP A 221 40.86 -15.65 18.89
N GLY A 222 40.93 -15.51 17.56
CA GLY A 222 39.77 -15.58 16.69
C GLY A 222 38.67 -14.59 17.09
N ALA A 223 37.55 -15.11 17.59
CA ALA A 223 36.43 -14.34 18.14
C ALA A 223 36.49 -14.07 19.66
N ASP A 224 37.37 -14.73 20.43
CA ASP A 224 37.63 -14.40 21.83
C ASP A 224 38.62 -13.23 21.93
N LEU A 225 38.06 -12.03 22.06
CA LEU A 225 38.79 -10.78 22.19
C LEU A 225 39.03 -10.39 23.67
N ALA A 226 39.04 -11.36 24.59
CA ALA A 226 39.12 -11.15 26.05
C ALA A 226 38.00 -10.24 26.63
N GLY A 227 36.90 -10.07 25.89
CA GLY A 227 35.83 -9.11 26.19
C GLY A 227 36.19 -7.64 25.93
N LEU A 228 37.29 -7.36 25.23
CA LEU A 228 37.67 -6.02 24.78
C LEU A 228 36.91 -5.61 23.51
N THR A 229 36.83 -4.30 23.29
CA THR A 229 36.23 -3.67 22.10
C THR A 229 37.00 -2.40 21.76
N CYS A 230 36.82 -1.85 20.56
CA CYS A 230 37.35 -0.55 20.16
C CYS A 230 37.11 0.53 21.24
N VAL A 231 35.90 0.58 21.80
CA VAL A 231 35.49 1.52 22.87
C VAL A 231 36.29 1.33 24.17
N ILE A 232 36.66 0.10 24.52
CA ILE A 232 37.46 -0.19 25.72
C ILE A 232 38.95 0.15 25.48
N LEU A 233 39.43 0.04 24.24
CA LEU A 233 40.78 0.44 23.84
C LEU A 233 40.96 1.96 23.63
N GLY A 234 39.87 2.73 23.59
CA GLY A 234 39.89 4.20 23.53
C GLY A 234 39.56 4.81 22.17
N PHE A 235 38.99 4.03 21.25
CA PHE A 235 38.32 4.47 20.04
C PHE A 235 36.84 4.77 20.33
N ASP A 236 36.11 5.40 19.41
CA ASP A 236 34.70 5.75 19.62
C ASP A 236 33.73 4.67 19.11
N SER A 237 34.07 4.00 18.01
CA SER A 237 33.22 2.95 17.43
C SER A 237 34.02 1.88 16.65
N GLY A 238 33.33 1.08 15.84
CA GLY A 238 33.93 0.05 14.98
C GLY A 238 33.97 -1.37 15.57
N THR A 239 34.56 -2.28 14.80
CA THR A 239 34.71 -3.71 15.12
C THR A 239 36.17 -4.03 15.39
N LEU A 240 36.45 -4.54 16.60
CA LEU A 240 37.76 -5.04 16.97
C LEU A 240 37.92 -6.46 16.44
N ALA A 241 39.11 -6.82 15.96
CA ALA A 241 39.46 -8.19 15.60
C ALA A 241 40.80 -8.60 16.23
N CYS A 242 41.15 -9.88 16.17
CA CYS A 242 42.46 -10.37 16.57
C CYS A 242 43.42 -10.37 15.38
N GLN A 243 44.71 -10.04 15.57
CA GLN A 243 45.71 -10.22 14.51
C GLN A 243 46.00 -11.71 14.30
N GLY A 244 46.43 -12.08 13.09
CA GLY A 244 46.68 -13.48 12.70
C GLY A 244 47.89 -14.15 13.33
N ASP A 245 48.54 -13.51 14.30
CA ASP A 245 49.58 -14.07 15.19
C ASP A 245 49.15 -14.06 16.68
N CYS A 246 47.92 -13.64 16.97
CA CYS A 246 47.30 -13.55 18.29
C CYS A 246 48.08 -12.70 19.33
N ALA A 247 49.06 -11.91 18.88
CA ALA A 247 49.96 -11.13 19.73
C ALA A 247 49.43 -9.72 20.06
N ASP A 248 48.54 -9.18 19.23
CA ASP A 248 47.88 -7.87 19.41
C ASP A 248 46.53 -7.85 18.67
N PHE A 249 45.76 -6.78 18.86
CA PHE A 249 44.46 -6.60 18.21
C PHE A 249 44.59 -5.88 16.86
N ASP A 250 43.71 -6.21 15.92
CA ASP A 250 43.53 -5.44 14.69
C ASP A 250 42.51 -4.32 14.96
N THR A 251 43.00 -3.08 15.01
CA THR A 251 42.20 -1.88 15.19
C THR A 251 41.90 -1.15 13.87
N SER A 252 42.22 -1.72 12.70
CA SER A 252 41.97 -1.09 11.40
C SER A 252 40.48 -0.96 11.03
N MET A 253 39.61 -1.63 11.79
CA MET A 253 38.15 -1.48 11.72
C MET A 253 37.56 -0.80 12.97
N CYS A 254 38.40 -0.18 13.82
CA CYS A 254 37.98 0.75 14.88
C CYS A 254 38.04 2.19 14.36
N SER A 255 37.01 3.00 14.65
CA SER A 255 36.95 4.40 14.21
C SER A 255 37.17 5.38 15.37
N PHE A 256 37.82 6.52 15.11
CA PHE A 256 38.13 7.55 16.10
C PHE A 256 37.59 8.90 15.66
N CYS A 257 36.67 9.46 16.45
CA CYS A 257 35.92 10.64 16.05
C CYS A 257 36.66 11.95 16.37
N GLY A 258 36.84 12.78 15.35
CA GLY A 258 37.52 14.08 15.43
C GLY A 258 38.95 14.05 14.89
N ASN A 259 39.24 13.22 13.88
CA ASN A 259 40.51 13.17 13.15
C ASN A 259 40.48 13.83 11.75
N ASP A 260 39.33 14.35 11.32
CA ASP A 260 39.04 14.92 9.99
C ASP A 260 39.09 13.92 8.80
N ILE A 261 38.89 12.61 9.05
CA ILE A 261 38.77 11.54 8.03
C ILE A 261 37.62 10.59 8.42
N ALA A 262 36.60 10.45 7.58
CA ALA A 262 35.48 9.55 7.89
C ALA A 262 35.85 8.08 7.62
N GLU A 263 36.07 7.27 8.67
CA GLU A 263 36.57 5.89 8.53
C GLU A 263 35.77 4.83 9.29
N GLY A 264 35.88 3.56 8.85
CA GLY A 264 35.21 2.41 9.45
C GLY A 264 33.67 2.51 9.43
N THR A 265 33.07 2.85 10.58
CA THR A 265 31.61 2.94 10.77
C THR A 265 31.07 4.36 10.99
N GLU A 266 31.88 5.40 10.75
CA GLU A 266 31.46 6.80 10.90
C GLU A 266 30.57 7.28 9.75
N GLU A 267 29.57 8.11 10.07
CA GLU A 267 28.77 8.80 9.05
C GLU A 267 29.59 9.94 8.42
N CYS A 268 30.39 10.62 9.25
CA CYS A 268 31.30 11.71 8.92
C CYS A 268 32.38 11.85 9.99
N ASP A 269 33.44 12.62 9.73
CA ASP A 269 34.34 13.16 10.75
C ASP A 269 34.68 14.62 10.41
N GLY A 270 34.38 15.55 11.34
CA GLY A 270 34.83 16.94 11.24
C GLY A 270 34.36 17.65 9.97
N VAL A 271 35.26 17.82 9.00
CA VAL A 271 34.98 18.36 7.66
C VAL A 271 34.76 17.31 6.57
N ASP A 272 35.12 16.06 6.81
CA ASP A 272 34.85 14.95 5.89
C ASP A 272 33.43 14.40 6.14
N LEU A 273 32.50 14.82 5.28
CA LEU A 273 31.11 14.38 5.31
C LEU A 273 30.87 13.10 4.51
N ASN A 274 31.91 12.34 4.16
CA ASN A 274 31.83 11.12 3.36
C ASN A 274 31.06 11.34 2.03
N GLY A 275 31.27 12.52 1.42
CA GLY A 275 30.58 12.98 0.21
C GLY A 275 29.10 13.36 0.38
N GLN A 276 28.54 13.30 1.59
CA GLN A 276 27.14 13.61 1.87
C GLN A 276 26.85 15.12 1.94
N THR A 277 25.59 15.47 1.73
CA THR A 277 25.04 16.83 1.77
C THR A 277 23.62 16.79 2.33
N CYS A 278 23.04 17.93 2.71
CA CYS A 278 21.62 18.00 3.10
C CYS A 278 20.70 17.36 2.04
N VAL A 279 21.02 17.55 0.76
CA VAL A 279 20.29 16.98 -0.39
C VAL A 279 20.32 15.45 -0.39
N THR A 280 21.47 14.84 -0.10
CA THR A 280 21.56 13.37 -0.03
C THR A 280 21.03 12.80 1.29
N GLN A 281 20.85 13.64 2.31
CA GLN A 281 20.15 13.31 3.57
C GLN A 281 18.62 13.59 3.51
N GLY A 282 18.07 13.98 2.37
CA GLY A 282 16.63 14.16 2.17
C GLY A 282 16.05 15.53 2.56
N PHE A 283 16.88 16.57 2.63
CA PHE A 283 16.49 17.97 2.81
C PHE A 283 16.76 18.75 1.50
N ASP A 284 16.02 19.82 1.22
CA ASP A 284 16.14 20.53 -0.05
C ASP A 284 17.45 21.32 -0.20
N SER A 285 17.96 21.91 0.89
CA SER A 285 19.19 22.70 0.87
C SER A 285 19.83 22.85 2.27
N GLY A 286 20.68 23.86 2.46
CA GLY A 286 21.39 24.13 3.72
C GLY A 286 22.83 23.62 3.75
N SER A 287 23.43 23.62 4.94
CA SER A 287 24.78 23.09 5.18
C SER A 287 24.70 21.90 6.11
N LEU A 288 25.23 20.76 5.66
CA LEU A 288 25.46 19.60 6.50
C LEU A 288 26.77 19.83 7.28
N SER A 289 26.85 19.33 8.51
CA SER A 289 28.09 19.35 9.31
C SER A 289 28.16 18.08 10.17
N CYS A 290 29.35 17.74 10.67
CA CYS A 290 29.52 16.59 11.54
C CYS A 290 29.40 16.98 13.02
N GLN A 291 28.73 16.15 13.82
CA GLN A 291 28.70 16.28 15.28
C GLN A 291 29.96 15.66 15.91
N GLY A 292 30.24 16.02 17.16
CA GLY A 292 31.34 15.44 17.95
C GLY A 292 31.11 14.00 18.45
N ASP A 293 30.12 13.31 17.88
CA ASP A 293 29.87 11.87 18.01
C ASP A 293 29.83 11.17 16.62
N CYS A 294 30.28 11.87 15.58
CA CYS A 294 30.41 11.40 14.20
C CYS A 294 29.10 10.95 13.54
N SER A 295 27.99 11.55 14.01
CA SER A 295 26.69 11.58 13.34
C SER A 295 26.47 12.91 12.59
N PHE A 296 25.58 12.92 11.60
CA PHE A 296 25.25 14.13 10.86
C PHE A 296 24.45 15.17 11.67
N ASP A 297 24.96 16.40 11.78
CA ASP A 297 24.20 17.58 12.20
C ASP A 297 23.35 18.09 11.03
N THR A 298 22.06 17.76 11.07
CA THR A 298 21.04 18.25 10.13
C THR A 298 20.37 19.55 10.60
N GLY A 299 20.77 20.13 11.74
CA GLY A 299 20.21 21.37 12.29
C GLY A 299 20.52 22.63 11.47
N SER A 300 21.45 22.54 10.52
CA SER A 300 21.74 23.58 9.50
C SER A 300 21.28 23.17 8.08
N CYS A 301 20.59 22.03 7.95
CA CYS A 301 19.86 21.67 6.74
C CYS A 301 18.50 22.36 6.70
N ILE A 302 18.03 22.66 5.48
CA ILE A 302 16.79 23.37 5.23
C ILE A 302 15.88 22.43 4.46
N ALA A 303 14.81 21.97 5.11
CA ALA A 303 13.64 21.42 4.45
C ALA A 303 12.68 22.56 4.14
N TYR A 304 12.17 22.62 2.92
CA TYR A 304 11.11 23.55 2.53
C TYR A 304 9.76 22.92 2.87
N THR A 305 8.97 23.57 3.73
CA THR A 305 7.74 22.98 4.29
C THR A 305 6.52 23.89 4.14
N GLY A 306 6.52 24.71 3.09
CA GLY A 306 5.48 25.71 2.84
C GLY A 306 4.99 25.63 1.41
N ASP A 307 3.68 25.66 1.23
CA ASP A 307 2.97 25.72 -0.04
C ASP A 307 3.64 26.69 -1.04
N CYS A 308 3.93 26.21 -2.25
CA CYS A 308 4.51 26.99 -3.35
C CYS A 308 3.59 28.10 -3.88
N CYS A 309 2.29 27.98 -3.67
CA CYS A 309 1.23 28.76 -4.32
C CYS A 309 0.63 29.80 -3.35
N ALA A 310 1.05 29.74 -2.08
CA ALA A 310 0.76 30.73 -1.05
C ALA A 310 2.03 31.44 -0.56
N ASN A 311 1.87 32.62 0.04
CA ASN A 311 2.95 33.25 0.78
C ASN A 311 3.19 32.46 2.07
N ASN A 312 4.24 31.64 2.10
CA ASN A 312 4.61 30.83 3.26
C ASN A 312 5.65 31.52 4.17
N GLY A 313 6.30 32.59 3.69
CA GLY A 313 7.21 33.44 4.47
C GLY A 313 8.56 32.82 4.85
N SER A 314 8.81 31.57 4.46
CA SER A 314 10.09 30.87 4.61
C SER A 314 10.83 30.86 3.26
N PRO A 315 12.16 30.72 3.19
CA PRO A 315 12.82 30.57 1.89
C PRO A 315 12.44 29.22 1.27
N GLY A 316 12.11 29.20 -0.01
CA GLY A 316 11.68 28.00 -0.77
C GLY A 316 10.23 27.56 -0.52
N CYS A 317 9.84 26.45 -1.17
CA CYS A 317 8.52 25.84 -1.04
C CYS A 317 8.57 24.30 -1.14
N ASP A 318 7.48 23.64 -0.78
CA ASP A 318 7.38 22.19 -0.57
C ASP A 318 7.60 21.30 -1.82
N ASP A 319 7.59 21.89 -3.02
CA ASP A 319 8.14 21.27 -4.23
C ASP A 319 9.53 21.85 -4.56
N SER A 320 10.54 20.97 -4.60
CA SER A 320 11.93 21.34 -4.88
C SER A 320 12.20 21.76 -6.34
N ALA A 321 11.43 21.26 -7.31
CA ALA A 321 11.53 21.63 -8.72
C ALA A 321 10.87 22.98 -8.99
N CYS A 322 9.68 23.21 -8.43
CA CYS A 322 9.01 24.51 -8.42
C CYS A 322 9.88 25.56 -7.71
N THR A 323 10.46 25.22 -6.54
CA THR A 323 11.43 26.07 -5.86
C THR A 323 12.61 26.41 -6.77
N ALA A 324 13.26 25.41 -7.38
CA ALA A 324 14.40 25.65 -8.25
C ALA A 324 14.07 26.56 -9.46
N ALA A 325 12.88 26.41 -10.04
CA ALA A 325 12.43 27.22 -11.17
C ALA A 325 12.12 28.67 -10.76
N VAL A 326 11.28 28.88 -9.74
CA VAL A 326 10.97 30.23 -9.23
C VAL A 326 12.23 30.96 -8.75
N CYS A 327 13.17 30.24 -8.11
CA CYS A 327 14.41 30.83 -7.62
C CYS A 327 15.43 31.12 -8.73
N ALA A 328 15.28 30.54 -9.93
CA ALA A 328 16.02 30.96 -11.13
C ALA A 328 15.45 32.25 -11.74
N VAL A 329 14.18 32.60 -11.45
CA VAL A 329 13.55 33.87 -11.82
C VAL A 329 13.85 34.96 -10.79
N ASP A 330 13.65 34.68 -9.50
CA ASP A 330 13.98 35.59 -8.40
C ASP A 330 14.63 34.84 -7.22
N ALA A 331 15.94 35.05 -7.05
CA ALA A 331 16.75 34.43 -5.99
C ALA A 331 16.38 34.92 -4.57
N SER A 332 15.49 35.91 -4.41
CA SER A 332 14.99 36.31 -3.09
C SER A 332 14.02 35.28 -2.51
N CYS A 333 13.38 34.47 -3.35
CA CYS A 333 12.46 33.39 -2.95
C CYS A 333 13.17 32.25 -2.18
N CYS A 334 14.43 31.91 -2.51
CA CYS A 334 15.27 31.00 -1.70
C CYS A 334 16.26 31.74 -0.76
N GLY A 335 16.49 33.04 -0.97
CA GLY A 335 17.46 33.82 -0.20
C GLY A 335 16.89 34.51 1.06
N PHE A 336 15.58 34.81 1.09
CA PHE A 336 14.94 35.58 2.15
C PHE A 336 13.60 35.00 2.60
N ALA A 337 12.61 34.94 1.70
CA ALA A 337 11.26 34.46 1.99
C ALA A 337 10.46 34.23 0.70
N TRP A 338 9.62 33.20 0.70
CA TRP A 338 8.62 32.92 -0.32
C TRP A 338 7.39 33.79 -0.08
N ASP A 339 7.38 34.96 -0.72
CA ASP A 339 6.33 35.96 -0.55
C ASP A 339 5.21 35.84 -1.61
N ALA A 340 4.34 36.85 -1.69
CA ALA A 340 3.25 36.86 -2.67
C ALA A 340 3.73 37.02 -4.13
N GLY A 341 4.94 37.53 -4.36
CA GLY A 341 5.60 37.54 -5.67
C GLY A 341 6.13 36.17 -6.05
N CYS A 342 6.75 35.45 -5.11
CA CYS A 342 7.20 34.07 -5.31
C CYS A 342 6.03 33.13 -5.64
N ALA A 343 4.94 33.22 -4.87
CA ALA A 343 3.71 32.47 -5.14
C ALA A 343 3.06 32.83 -6.49
N ALA A 344 3.06 34.12 -6.87
CA ALA A 344 2.56 34.56 -8.18
C ALA A 344 3.44 34.09 -9.34
N ALA A 345 4.76 33.97 -9.14
CA ALA A 345 5.67 33.37 -10.11
C ALA A 345 5.39 31.86 -10.26
N ALA A 346 5.23 31.14 -9.14
CA ALA A 346 4.92 29.71 -9.12
C ALA A 346 3.65 29.37 -9.92
N MET A 347 2.55 30.10 -9.70
CA MET A 347 1.30 29.93 -10.45
C MET A 347 1.45 30.20 -11.97
N SER A 348 2.57 30.76 -12.43
CA SER A 348 2.85 31.05 -13.85
C SER A 348 3.98 30.22 -14.45
N GLU A 349 4.64 29.38 -13.66
CA GLU A 349 5.85 28.63 -14.04
C GLU A 349 5.48 27.16 -14.30
N PRO A 350 5.66 26.62 -15.53
CA PRO A 350 5.30 25.24 -15.86
C PRO A 350 5.98 24.17 -15.01
N ALA A 351 7.13 24.45 -14.39
CA ALA A 351 7.78 23.53 -13.45
C ALA A 351 7.06 23.40 -12.10
N CYS A 352 6.01 24.19 -11.85
CA CYS A 352 5.13 24.12 -10.67
C CYS A 352 3.77 23.46 -10.98
N GLN A 353 3.56 22.95 -12.21
CA GLN A 353 2.25 22.49 -12.70
C GLN A 353 2.29 20.99 -13.09
N ASP A 354 1.44 20.20 -12.43
CA ASP A 354 1.16 18.75 -12.62
C ASP A 354 2.20 17.72 -12.10
N VAL A 355 1.68 16.54 -11.71
CA VAL A 355 2.30 15.31 -11.19
C VAL A 355 3.31 15.48 -10.04
N GLY A 356 3.08 16.48 -9.19
CA GLY A 356 3.80 16.67 -7.93
C GLY A 356 3.66 18.08 -7.36
N GLY A 357 3.61 19.08 -8.26
CA GLY A 357 3.56 20.49 -7.88
C GLY A 357 2.28 20.89 -7.15
N SER A 358 2.44 21.79 -6.17
CA SER A 358 1.39 22.17 -5.21
C SER A 358 0.26 23.06 -5.81
N CYS A 359 0.37 23.51 -7.07
CA CYS A 359 -0.48 24.58 -7.63
C CYS A 359 -1.56 24.07 -8.61
N PRO A 360 -2.86 24.29 -8.31
CA PRO A 360 -3.95 24.16 -9.28
C PRO A 360 -3.75 25.11 -10.47
N ALA A 361 -4.22 24.70 -11.66
CA ALA A 361 -3.74 25.24 -12.94
C ALA A 361 -4.86 25.54 -13.96
N CYS A 362 -5.98 26.09 -13.48
CA CYS A 362 -7.13 26.61 -14.23
C CYS A 362 -6.95 26.80 -15.75
N GLY A 363 -7.59 25.92 -16.52
CA GLY A 363 -7.51 25.77 -17.97
C GLY A 363 -6.80 24.48 -18.43
N ASN A 364 -6.61 23.48 -17.56
CA ASN A 364 -5.94 22.21 -17.88
C ASN A 364 -6.89 21.01 -18.19
N ASP A 365 -8.22 21.20 -18.10
CA ASP A 365 -9.29 20.19 -18.19
C ASP A 365 -9.29 19.12 -17.05
N ALA A 366 -8.68 19.40 -15.89
CA ALA A 366 -8.73 18.59 -14.66
C ALA A 366 -9.13 19.46 -13.45
N ILE A 367 -9.87 18.91 -12.48
CA ILE A 367 -10.40 19.68 -11.33
C ILE A 367 -9.56 19.42 -10.09
N GLU A 368 -8.76 20.39 -9.66
CA GLU A 368 -7.66 20.17 -8.74
C GLU A 368 -7.65 21.19 -7.57
N GLY A 369 -7.22 20.74 -6.38
CA GLY A 369 -7.09 21.57 -5.18
C GLY A 369 -8.39 22.23 -4.68
N LEU A 370 -8.64 23.47 -5.11
CA LEU A 370 -9.77 24.32 -4.71
C LEU A 370 -10.69 24.71 -5.88
N GLU A 371 -10.44 24.18 -7.07
CA GLU A 371 -11.21 24.48 -8.27
C GLU A 371 -12.62 23.90 -8.17
N VAL A 372 -13.62 24.70 -8.56
CA VAL A 372 -15.02 24.26 -8.62
C VAL A 372 -15.28 23.51 -9.94
N CYS A 373 -14.55 23.91 -10.98
CA CYS A 373 -14.50 23.33 -12.31
C CYS A 373 -13.15 23.70 -12.95
N ASP A 374 -12.79 23.06 -14.05
CA ASP A 374 -11.74 23.53 -14.95
C ASP A 374 -12.22 23.35 -16.39
N GLY A 375 -12.07 24.37 -17.24
CA GLY A 375 -12.24 24.23 -18.69
C GLY A 375 -13.58 23.58 -19.08
N THR A 376 -13.53 22.33 -19.53
CA THR A 376 -14.68 21.47 -19.85
C THR A 376 -15.03 20.43 -18.77
N ALA A 377 -14.19 20.26 -17.76
CA ALA A 377 -14.43 19.46 -16.56
C ALA A 377 -15.29 20.22 -15.54
N LEU A 378 -16.61 20.11 -15.67
CA LEU A 378 -17.60 20.84 -14.88
C LEU A 378 -18.09 20.08 -13.63
N ALA A 379 -17.27 19.20 -13.04
CA ALA A 379 -17.60 18.30 -11.91
C ALA A 379 -18.81 17.35 -12.08
N GLY A 380 -19.49 17.38 -13.24
CA GLY A 380 -20.79 16.71 -13.46
C GLY A 380 -22.01 17.64 -13.30
N GLU A 381 -21.78 18.93 -13.04
CA GLU A 381 -22.80 19.98 -13.05
C GLU A 381 -23.17 20.42 -14.48
N ASP A 382 -24.39 20.91 -14.64
CA ASP A 382 -24.91 21.50 -15.88
C ASP A 382 -25.79 22.73 -15.57
N CYS A 383 -26.42 23.32 -16.59
CA CYS A 383 -27.31 24.46 -16.36
C CYS A 383 -28.47 24.10 -15.41
N SER A 384 -29.00 22.88 -15.47
CA SER A 384 -30.14 22.43 -14.66
C SER A 384 -29.75 22.22 -13.20
N THR A 385 -28.56 21.68 -12.90
CA THR A 385 -28.07 21.60 -11.51
C THR A 385 -27.78 22.99 -10.93
N GLN A 386 -27.38 23.95 -11.77
CA GLN A 386 -27.17 25.35 -11.41
C GLN A 386 -28.45 26.22 -11.42
N GLY A 387 -29.63 25.64 -11.66
CA GLY A 387 -30.94 26.31 -11.54
C GLY A 387 -31.44 27.03 -12.80
N PHE A 388 -31.03 26.58 -13.99
CA PHE A 388 -31.45 27.08 -15.30
C PHE A 388 -31.93 25.92 -16.18
N ASP A 389 -33.05 26.08 -16.88
CA ASP A 389 -33.75 24.96 -17.51
C ASP A 389 -32.96 24.31 -18.65
N LEU A 390 -32.22 25.09 -19.44
CA LEU A 390 -31.34 24.60 -20.52
C LEU A 390 -30.09 25.48 -20.70
N GLY A 391 -29.16 25.03 -21.55
CA GLY A 391 -28.06 25.85 -22.08
C GLY A 391 -26.76 25.08 -22.23
N THR A 392 -25.64 25.78 -22.10
CA THR A 392 -24.31 25.16 -21.93
C THR A 392 -23.62 25.86 -20.78
N LEU A 393 -23.36 25.12 -19.71
CA LEU A 393 -22.60 25.64 -18.57
C LEU A 393 -21.13 25.75 -18.96
N GLY A 394 -20.47 26.85 -18.61
CA GLY A 394 -19.02 27.01 -18.73
C GLY A 394 -18.34 26.98 -17.38
N CYS A 395 -17.01 26.94 -17.38
CA CYS A 395 -16.21 27.29 -16.21
C CYS A 395 -15.74 28.76 -16.29
N GLN A 396 -15.67 29.47 -15.17
CA GLN A 396 -15.09 30.82 -15.15
C GLN A 396 -13.57 30.75 -15.34
N GLY A 397 -12.97 31.78 -15.95
CA GLY A 397 -11.53 31.84 -16.23
C GLY A 397 -10.61 32.02 -15.01
N ASP A 398 -11.13 31.85 -13.80
CA ASP A 398 -10.39 31.73 -12.54
C ASP A 398 -10.76 30.45 -11.75
N CYS A 399 -11.57 29.57 -12.35
CA CYS A 399 -12.00 28.27 -11.84
C CYS A 399 -12.71 28.29 -10.46
N SER A 400 -13.09 29.48 -9.98
CA SER A 400 -13.76 29.68 -8.69
C SER A 400 -15.28 29.44 -8.72
N GLY A 401 -15.84 29.18 -9.91
CA GLY A 401 -17.26 28.89 -10.12
C GLY A 401 -17.63 28.76 -11.60
N TYR A 402 -18.91 28.46 -11.84
CA TYR A 402 -19.43 28.23 -13.19
C TYR A 402 -19.83 29.51 -13.92
N ASP A 403 -19.62 29.55 -15.24
CA ASP A 403 -20.16 30.58 -16.12
C ASP A 403 -21.55 30.16 -16.61
N THR A 404 -22.57 30.81 -16.06
CA THR A 404 -23.98 30.61 -16.41
C THR A 404 -24.47 31.56 -17.51
N SER A 405 -23.60 32.35 -18.14
CA SER A 405 -24.00 33.33 -19.17
C SER A 405 -24.54 32.70 -20.47
N ALA A 406 -24.27 31.41 -20.69
CA ALA A 406 -24.85 30.60 -21.76
C ALA A 406 -25.92 29.59 -21.27
N CYS A 407 -26.36 29.72 -20.01
CA CYS A 407 -27.58 29.08 -19.50
C CYS A 407 -28.81 29.98 -19.72
N VAL A 408 -29.97 29.36 -19.87
CA VAL A 408 -31.26 30.05 -20.02
C VAL A 408 -32.24 29.53 -18.98
N SER A 409 -32.85 30.45 -18.23
CA SER A 409 -34.08 30.17 -17.48
C SER A 409 -35.27 30.51 -18.34
N PHE A 410 -36.20 29.58 -18.47
CA PHE A 410 -37.53 29.84 -19.02
C PHE A 410 -38.42 30.43 -17.91
N SER A 411 -39.42 31.23 -18.27
CA SER A 411 -40.19 31.95 -17.25
C SER A 411 -41.63 32.20 -17.67
N GLY A 412 -42.51 31.32 -17.19
CA GLY A 412 -43.95 31.48 -17.22
C GLY A 412 -44.68 30.23 -17.69
N ASP A 413 -45.82 30.00 -17.04
CA ASP A 413 -46.88 29.05 -17.31
C ASP A 413 -46.84 28.42 -18.72
N CYS A 414 -46.58 27.12 -18.78
CA CYS A 414 -46.64 26.31 -20.00
C CYS A 414 -48.01 26.32 -20.70
N CYS A 415 -49.08 26.51 -19.96
CA CYS A 415 -50.47 26.43 -20.41
C CYS A 415 -51.02 27.81 -20.82
N GLY A 416 -50.23 28.86 -20.59
CA GLY A 416 -50.46 30.23 -21.00
C GLY A 416 -49.45 30.70 -22.06
N ALA A 417 -49.84 31.69 -22.87
CA ALA A 417 -48.92 32.32 -23.82
C ALA A 417 -47.96 33.27 -23.09
N ASN A 418 -46.86 32.74 -22.53
CA ASN A 418 -45.91 33.51 -21.71
C ASN A 418 -45.01 34.47 -22.53
N GLY A 419 -44.79 34.20 -23.82
CA GLY A 419 -44.04 35.06 -24.74
C GLY A 419 -42.50 35.01 -24.64
N THR A 420 -41.94 34.23 -23.71
CA THR A 420 -40.53 33.81 -23.69
C THR A 420 -40.34 32.57 -24.59
N PRO A 421 -39.13 32.19 -25.04
CA PRO A 421 -38.92 30.84 -25.56
C PRO A 421 -39.06 29.83 -24.41
N GLY A 422 -39.77 28.72 -24.61
CA GLY A 422 -40.00 27.72 -23.55
C GLY A 422 -41.02 28.13 -22.48
N CYS A 423 -41.13 27.31 -21.44
CA CYS A 423 -42.00 27.53 -20.27
C CYS A 423 -41.37 26.98 -18.97
N ASP A 424 -42.06 27.15 -17.84
CA ASP A 424 -41.55 26.85 -16.49
C ASP A 424 -41.52 25.36 -16.09
N ASP A 425 -41.90 24.44 -16.98
CA ASP A 425 -41.59 23.00 -16.89
C ASP A 425 -40.63 22.61 -18.04
N ALA A 426 -39.48 22.04 -17.69
CA ALA A 426 -38.44 21.64 -18.63
C ALA A 426 -38.79 20.38 -19.46
N ALA A 427 -39.59 19.45 -18.92
CA ALA A 427 -40.05 18.26 -19.64
C ALA A 427 -41.16 18.61 -20.64
N CYS A 428 -42.13 19.42 -20.21
CA CYS A 428 -43.15 20.00 -21.08
C CYS A 428 -42.52 20.86 -22.17
N THR A 429 -41.59 21.74 -21.81
CA THR A 429 -40.80 22.52 -22.78
C THR A 429 -40.13 21.59 -23.78
N ALA A 430 -39.37 20.59 -23.34
CA ALA A 430 -38.67 19.67 -24.24
C ALA A 430 -39.60 18.92 -25.21
N ALA A 431 -40.77 18.47 -24.74
CA ALA A 431 -41.77 17.81 -25.58
C ALA A 431 -42.33 18.76 -26.66
N ILE A 432 -42.72 19.98 -26.28
CA ILE A 432 -43.23 20.98 -27.23
C ILE A 432 -42.12 21.50 -28.16
N CYS A 433 -40.88 21.64 -27.71
CA CYS A 433 -39.72 21.93 -28.58
C CYS A 433 -39.51 20.86 -29.66
N ALA A 434 -39.76 19.59 -29.33
CA ALA A 434 -39.59 18.47 -30.25
C ALA A 434 -40.71 18.39 -31.31
N ALA A 435 -41.92 18.87 -30.96
CA ALA A 435 -43.03 19.00 -31.89
C ALA A 435 -42.92 20.27 -32.77
N ASP A 436 -42.63 21.43 -32.16
CA ASP A 436 -42.39 22.70 -32.86
C ASP A 436 -41.19 23.46 -32.24
N PRO A 437 -40.01 23.43 -32.89
CA PRO A 437 -38.82 24.17 -32.43
C PRO A 437 -38.99 25.69 -32.36
N THR A 438 -40.04 26.28 -32.95
CA THR A 438 -40.29 27.73 -32.87
C THR A 438 -40.81 28.16 -31.50
N CYS A 439 -41.42 27.26 -30.72
CA CYS A 439 -41.80 27.52 -29.32
C CYS A 439 -40.57 27.76 -28.41
N CYS A 440 -39.41 27.24 -28.81
CA CYS A 440 -38.17 27.28 -28.01
C CYS A 440 -37.04 28.11 -28.66
N THR A 441 -37.25 28.63 -29.87
CA THR A 441 -36.33 29.55 -30.58
C THR A 441 -36.98 30.90 -30.93
N GLY A 442 -38.31 31.00 -30.81
CA GLY A 442 -39.10 32.21 -30.99
C GLY A 442 -39.74 32.63 -29.67
N SER A 443 -41.04 32.40 -29.53
CA SER A 443 -41.84 32.77 -28.35
C SER A 443 -42.98 31.79 -28.13
N TRP A 444 -43.18 31.37 -26.88
CA TRP A 444 -44.27 30.53 -26.41
C TRP A 444 -45.58 31.31 -26.48
N ASP A 445 -46.28 31.11 -27.60
CA ASP A 445 -47.53 31.79 -27.92
C ASP A 445 -48.75 30.88 -27.66
N ALA A 446 -49.93 31.31 -28.15
CA ALA A 446 -51.16 30.56 -27.97
C ALA A 446 -51.19 29.21 -28.71
N VAL A 447 -50.29 28.95 -29.66
CA VAL A 447 -50.14 27.65 -30.32
C VAL A 447 -49.28 26.72 -29.45
N CYS A 448 -48.18 27.23 -28.90
CA CYS A 448 -47.32 26.48 -27.97
C CYS A 448 -48.09 26.06 -26.71
N ALA A 449 -48.82 26.99 -26.11
CA ALA A 449 -49.66 26.73 -24.94
C ALA A 449 -50.81 25.75 -25.23
N ALA A 450 -51.47 25.87 -26.40
CA ALA A 450 -52.52 24.93 -26.79
C ALA A 450 -51.99 23.53 -27.15
N ALA A 451 -50.72 23.41 -27.55
CA ALA A 451 -50.05 22.13 -27.70
C ALA A 451 -49.70 21.51 -26.32
N ALA A 452 -49.21 22.34 -25.38
CA ALA A 452 -48.87 21.91 -24.02
C ALA A 452 -50.05 21.27 -23.28
N VAL A 453 -51.24 21.91 -23.31
CA VAL A 453 -52.46 21.36 -22.66
C VAL A 453 -52.84 19.97 -23.19
N MET A 454 -52.46 19.61 -24.41
CA MET A 454 -52.79 18.33 -25.05
C MET A 454 -51.65 17.30 -25.05
N GLU A 455 -50.48 17.64 -24.50
CA GLU A 455 -49.28 16.79 -24.52
C GLU A 455 -49.10 16.08 -23.16
N PRO A 456 -49.06 14.73 -23.10
CA PRO A 456 -48.93 14.00 -21.83
C PRO A 456 -47.67 14.28 -21.02
N ALA A 457 -46.63 14.88 -21.62
CA ALA A 457 -45.44 15.35 -20.91
C ALA A 457 -45.61 16.71 -20.20
N CYS A 458 -46.77 17.35 -20.33
CA CYS A 458 -47.15 18.62 -19.68
C CYS A 458 -48.27 18.46 -18.63
N GLN A 459 -48.73 17.22 -18.42
CA GLN A 459 -49.80 16.86 -17.49
C GLN A 459 -49.16 16.21 -16.24
N ASP A 460 -49.73 16.45 -15.04
CA ASP A 460 -49.08 16.22 -13.74
C ASP A 460 -48.62 14.74 -13.52
N VAL A 461 -47.50 14.41 -12.87
CA VAL A 461 -46.80 15.07 -11.75
C VAL A 461 -45.59 15.91 -12.17
N GLY A 462 -45.73 17.24 -12.08
CA GLY A 462 -44.72 18.26 -12.36
C GLY A 462 -45.26 19.43 -13.21
N GLY A 463 -46.20 19.14 -14.10
CA GLY A 463 -46.68 20.05 -15.14
C GLY A 463 -47.85 20.95 -14.71
N SER A 464 -47.92 22.14 -15.29
CA SER A 464 -48.87 23.20 -14.86
C SER A 464 -50.29 23.10 -15.47
N CYS A 465 -50.60 22.09 -16.29
CA CYS A 465 -51.85 22.05 -17.07
C CYS A 465 -52.90 21.10 -16.45
N PRO A 466 -54.19 21.54 -16.34
CA PRO A 466 -55.31 20.64 -16.02
C PRO A 466 -55.39 19.45 -16.99
N ALA A 467 -55.77 18.29 -16.48
CA ALA A 467 -55.48 17.00 -17.12
C ALA A 467 -56.71 16.07 -17.17
N CYS A 468 -57.55 16.29 -18.18
CA CYS A 468 -58.77 15.51 -18.42
C CYS A 468 -58.58 13.98 -18.32
N GLY A 469 -59.14 13.37 -17.27
CA GLY A 469 -59.15 11.94 -16.97
C GLY A 469 -58.48 11.51 -15.66
N ASP A 470 -58.26 12.41 -14.69
CA ASP A 470 -57.63 12.13 -13.39
C ASP A 470 -58.62 11.92 -12.19
N ASP A 471 -59.92 12.02 -12.44
CA ASP A 471 -61.03 12.01 -11.48
C ASP A 471 -61.15 13.28 -10.58
N MET A 472 -60.62 14.44 -10.99
CA MET A 472 -60.83 15.75 -10.34
C MET A 472 -61.24 16.86 -11.32
N ILE A 473 -62.29 17.64 -11.00
CA ILE A 473 -62.68 18.81 -11.81
C ILE A 473 -61.81 20.03 -11.47
N GLU A 474 -60.94 20.45 -12.39
CA GLU A 474 -60.10 21.63 -12.25
C GLU A 474 -60.23 22.62 -13.45
N GLY A 475 -59.53 23.75 -13.38
CA GLY A 475 -59.39 24.71 -14.48
C GLY A 475 -60.69 25.22 -15.14
N LEU A 476 -61.02 24.61 -16.30
CA LEU A 476 -62.16 24.94 -17.16
C LEU A 476 -63.08 23.73 -17.44
N GLU A 477 -62.87 22.62 -16.75
CA GLU A 477 -63.58 21.36 -16.97
C GLU A 477 -65.05 21.44 -16.51
N ALA A 478 -65.94 20.79 -17.24
CA ALA A 478 -67.36 20.66 -16.88
C ALA A 478 -67.64 19.41 -16.03
N CYS A 479 -66.72 18.46 -16.10
CA CYS A 479 -66.64 17.18 -15.41
C CYS A 479 -65.25 16.61 -15.66
N ASP A 480 -64.81 15.66 -14.84
CA ASP A 480 -63.64 14.84 -15.13
C ASP A 480 -63.95 13.37 -14.85
N GLY A 481 -63.56 12.45 -15.73
CA GLY A 481 -63.62 11.01 -15.48
C GLY A 481 -64.94 10.52 -14.87
N THR A 482 -64.92 10.27 -13.56
CA THR A 482 -66.08 9.93 -12.72
C THR A 482 -66.53 11.02 -11.73
N ASP A 483 -65.79 12.13 -11.57
CA ASP A 483 -66.33 13.35 -10.93
C ASP A 483 -67.19 14.14 -11.92
N LEU A 484 -68.50 14.00 -11.74
CA LEU A 484 -69.52 14.67 -12.53
C LEU A 484 -70.04 15.94 -11.85
N GLY A 485 -69.28 16.54 -10.92
CA GLY A 485 -69.65 17.78 -10.24
C GLY A 485 -70.90 17.62 -9.35
N GLY A 486 -71.11 16.41 -8.84
CA GLY A 486 -72.32 16.01 -8.12
C GLY A 486 -73.61 16.02 -8.96
N GLN A 487 -73.52 16.08 -10.30
CA GLN A 487 -74.68 15.94 -11.19
C GLN A 487 -75.04 14.46 -11.40
N ASP A 488 -76.32 14.20 -11.67
CA ASP A 488 -76.81 12.94 -12.22
C ASP A 488 -77.90 13.22 -13.28
N CYS A 489 -78.32 12.20 -14.02
CA CYS A 489 -79.36 12.36 -15.05
C CYS A 489 -80.68 12.93 -14.49
N VAL A 490 -81.01 12.65 -13.22
CA VAL A 490 -82.27 13.07 -12.58
C VAL A 490 -82.24 14.55 -12.21
N GLY A 491 -81.12 15.04 -11.65
CA GLY A 491 -80.89 16.46 -11.40
C GLY A 491 -80.86 17.31 -12.68
N LEU A 492 -80.52 16.69 -13.82
CA LEU A 492 -80.51 17.33 -15.14
C LEU A 492 -81.84 17.20 -15.91
N GLY A 493 -82.84 16.50 -15.34
CA GLY A 493 -84.21 16.46 -15.87
C GLY A 493 -84.56 15.25 -16.77
N PHE A 494 -83.82 14.15 -16.66
CA PHE A 494 -84.17 12.84 -17.26
C PHE A 494 -84.62 11.87 -16.16
N ASP A 495 -85.55 10.95 -16.42
CA ASP A 495 -86.03 10.02 -15.39
C ASP A 495 -84.99 8.97 -14.92
N GLY A 496 -83.90 8.78 -15.66
CA GLY A 496 -82.79 7.96 -15.19
C GLY A 496 -81.63 7.81 -16.18
N GLY A 497 -80.94 6.67 -16.10
CA GLY A 497 -79.76 6.33 -16.92
C GLY A 497 -78.45 6.49 -16.16
N THR A 498 -77.35 6.62 -16.91
CA THR A 498 -76.00 6.87 -16.37
C THR A 498 -75.43 8.10 -17.04
N LEU A 499 -75.09 9.11 -16.23
CA LEU A 499 -74.38 10.30 -16.67
C LEU A 499 -72.89 9.95 -16.84
N GLY A 500 -72.25 10.49 -17.87
CA GLY A 500 -70.79 10.39 -18.05
C GLY A 500 -70.15 11.75 -18.26
N CYS A 501 -68.86 11.77 -18.54
CA CYS A 501 -68.13 12.93 -19.03
C CYS A 501 -67.71 12.74 -20.50
N GLN A 502 -67.63 13.81 -21.30
CA GLN A 502 -67.04 13.72 -22.64
C GLN A 502 -65.53 13.47 -22.55
N PRO A 503 -64.90 12.77 -23.52
CA PRO A 503 -63.45 12.50 -23.52
C PRO A 503 -62.54 13.73 -23.71
N ASP A 504 -63.11 14.95 -23.75
CA ASP A 504 -62.41 16.24 -23.76
C ASP A 504 -62.77 17.12 -22.56
N CYS A 505 -63.50 16.57 -21.58
CA CYS A 505 -63.96 17.19 -20.34
C CYS A 505 -64.74 18.51 -20.50
N SER A 506 -65.13 18.87 -21.73
CA SER A 506 -65.79 20.13 -22.06
C SER A 506 -67.29 20.15 -21.74
N ALA A 507 -67.89 18.96 -21.58
CA ALA A 507 -69.31 18.79 -21.28
C ALA A 507 -69.59 17.40 -20.66
N LEU A 508 -70.68 17.31 -19.91
CA LEU A 508 -71.26 16.04 -19.46
C LEU A 508 -71.81 15.23 -20.65
N ASP A 509 -71.58 13.92 -20.66
CA ASP A 509 -72.19 13.01 -21.63
C ASP A 509 -73.60 12.59 -21.20
N LEU A 510 -74.59 13.13 -21.91
CA LEU A 510 -76.00 12.80 -21.76
C LEU A 510 -76.43 11.59 -22.60
N SER A 511 -75.53 10.99 -23.43
CA SER A 511 -75.88 9.92 -24.37
C SER A 511 -76.45 8.65 -23.71
N SER A 512 -76.12 8.45 -22.43
CA SER A 512 -76.56 7.31 -21.61
C SER A 512 -77.58 7.68 -20.52
N CYS A 513 -78.03 8.94 -20.47
CA CYS A 513 -79.24 9.32 -19.76
C CYS A 513 -80.48 8.85 -20.53
N GLN A 514 -81.55 8.50 -19.81
CA GLN A 514 -82.77 7.93 -20.39
C GLN A 514 -84.01 8.66 -19.87
N ASP A 515 -84.84 9.07 -20.83
CA ASP A 515 -86.24 9.46 -20.64
C ASP A 515 -87.05 8.16 -20.49
N ILE A 516 -87.71 7.98 -19.35
CA ILE A 516 -88.44 6.75 -18.99
C ILE A 516 -89.90 7.13 -18.82
N GLY A 517 -90.78 6.53 -19.62
CA GLY A 517 -92.21 6.86 -19.58
C GLY A 517 -92.85 6.69 -18.19
N PHE A 518 -94.06 7.22 -18.04
CA PHE A 518 -94.72 7.43 -16.73
C PHE A 518 -94.14 8.56 -15.85
N GLY A 519 -93.57 9.61 -16.46
CA GLY A 519 -93.05 10.79 -15.77
C GLY A 519 -94.08 11.65 -15.00
N ASP A 520 -93.58 12.58 -14.17
CA ASP A 520 -94.39 13.46 -13.30
C ASP A 520 -94.87 14.73 -14.01
N CYS A 521 -96.01 14.63 -14.70
CA CYS A 521 -96.67 15.77 -15.32
C CYS A 521 -97.56 16.61 -14.37
N VAL A 522 -97.51 16.35 -13.05
CA VAL A 522 -98.19 17.16 -12.03
C VAL A 522 -97.25 18.24 -11.49
N SER A 523 -96.01 17.86 -11.17
CA SER A 523 -94.97 18.79 -10.71
C SER A 523 -94.26 19.50 -11.86
N ASN A 524 -94.01 18.79 -12.98
CA ASN A 524 -93.30 19.31 -14.14
C ASN A 524 -94.27 19.65 -15.30
N PRO A 525 -93.95 20.65 -16.15
CA PRO A 525 -94.80 21.02 -17.27
C PRO A 525 -94.93 19.87 -18.29
N PRO A 526 -96.13 19.53 -18.81
CA PRO A 526 -96.35 18.36 -19.66
C PRO A 526 -95.57 18.29 -20.98
N ALA A 527 -94.92 19.38 -21.41
CA ALA A 527 -94.04 19.41 -22.59
C ALA A 527 -92.56 19.10 -22.28
N VAL A 528 -92.27 18.77 -21.02
CA VAL A 528 -90.94 18.37 -20.49
C VAL A 528 -91.07 17.06 -19.69
N ALA A 529 -92.24 16.81 -19.08
CA ALA A 529 -92.48 15.69 -18.18
C ALA A 529 -92.91 14.37 -18.84
N CYS A 530 -93.31 14.41 -20.12
CA CYS A 530 -93.86 13.26 -20.85
C CYS A 530 -93.16 13.10 -22.20
N LEU A 531 -93.00 11.85 -22.66
CA LEU A 531 -92.51 11.54 -24.00
C LEU A 531 -93.43 12.15 -25.08
N PRO A 532 -92.93 12.48 -26.30
CA PRO A 532 -93.74 13.12 -27.35
C PRO A 532 -94.97 12.34 -27.86
N GLN A 533 -95.13 11.08 -27.45
CA GLN A 533 -96.27 10.20 -27.76
C GLN A 533 -97.21 9.97 -26.56
N GLU A 534 -96.76 10.31 -25.34
CA GLU A 534 -97.56 10.17 -24.12
C GLU A 534 -98.51 11.36 -23.93
N GLN A 535 -99.53 11.15 -23.09
CA GLN A 535 -100.44 12.19 -22.62
C GLN A 535 -100.45 12.20 -21.10
N CYS A 536 -100.34 13.40 -20.52
CA CYS A 536 -100.57 13.59 -19.09
C CYS A 536 -102.05 13.39 -18.76
N ILE A 537 -102.37 12.36 -17.97
CA ILE A 537 -103.72 12.14 -17.45
C ILE A 537 -103.74 12.38 -15.93
N PHE A 538 -104.73 13.15 -15.50
CA PHE A 538 -105.00 13.46 -14.10
C PHE A 538 -106.15 12.60 -13.57
N ASN A 539 -106.12 12.24 -12.29
CA ASN A 539 -107.22 11.53 -11.62
C ASN A 539 -108.51 12.39 -11.66
N PRO A 540 -109.59 11.94 -12.32
CA PRO A 540 -110.80 12.74 -12.53
C PRO A 540 -111.64 12.92 -11.25
N MET A 541 -111.34 12.20 -10.18
CA MET A 541 -111.97 12.35 -8.87
C MET A 541 -111.17 13.26 -7.92
N MET A 542 -109.85 13.35 -8.10
CA MET A 542 -108.96 14.29 -7.39
C MET A 542 -107.86 14.79 -8.35
N PRO A 543 -107.92 16.02 -8.89
CA PRO A 543 -106.93 16.53 -9.86
C PRO A 543 -105.60 16.96 -9.20
N THR A 544 -105.19 16.25 -8.16
CA THR A 544 -103.93 16.38 -7.39
C THR A 544 -103.07 15.12 -7.55
N GLU A 545 -103.42 14.25 -8.49
CA GLU A 545 -102.66 13.05 -8.88
C GLU A 545 -102.67 12.96 -10.41
N GLY A 546 -101.57 12.55 -11.02
CA GLY A 546 -101.45 12.42 -12.47
C GLY A 546 -100.16 11.74 -12.92
N VAL A 547 -100.12 11.32 -14.18
CA VAL A 547 -99.00 10.56 -14.76
C VAL A 547 -99.05 10.63 -16.30
N CYS A 548 -97.90 10.59 -16.95
CA CYS A 548 -97.80 10.43 -18.40
C CYS A 548 -98.14 8.98 -18.80
N ILE A 549 -99.00 8.78 -19.79
CA ILE A 549 -99.31 7.45 -20.33
C ILE A 549 -99.34 7.46 -21.85
N ASP A 550 -98.94 6.36 -22.49
CA ASP A 550 -99.23 6.14 -23.91
C ASP A 550 -100.68 5.66 -24.05
N PRO A 551 -101.54 6.39 -24.79
CA PRO A 551 -102.96 6.06 -24.96
C PRO A 551 -103.23 5.17 -26.19
N SER A 552 -102.27 4.35 -26.63
CA SER A 552 -102.35 3.68 -27.94
C SER A 552 -101.74 2.26 -28.04
N CYS A 553 -101.60 1.55 -26.92
CA CYS A 553 -100.99 0.21 -26.92
C CYS A 553 -101.91 -0.90 -27.46
N THR A 554 -101.31 -1.97 -27.99
CA THR A 554 -102.01 -3.22 -28.36
C THR A 554 -101.56 -4.42 -27.52
N THR A 555 -100.34 -4.34 -26.97
CA THR A 555 -99.70 -5.31 -26.09
C THR A 555 -98.83 -4.58 -25.06
N VAL A 556 -98.42 -5.28 -24.00
CA VAL A 556 -97.47 -4.75 -22.99
C VAL A 556 -96.10 -4.42 -23.59
N ALA A 557 -95.75 -4.98 -24.76
CA ALA A 557 -94.49 -4.67 -25.45
C ALA A 557 -94.53 -3.36 -26.24
N ASP A 558 -95.70 -2.74 -26.40
CA ASP A 558 -95.86 -1.42 -27.02
C ASP A 558 -95.72 -0.29 -25.99
N CYS A 559 -95.64 -0.62 -24.69
CA CYS A 559 -95.59 0.34 -23.60
C CYS A 559 -94.16 0.75 -23.21
N PRO A 560 -93.97 1.96 -22.64
CA PRO A 560 -92.72 2.34 -21.99
C PRO A 560 -92.37 1.40 -20.83
N LEU A 561 -91.09 1.38 -20.48
CA LEU A 561 -90.57 0.55 -19.39
C LEU A 561 -91.10 1.02 -18.03
N ALA A 562 -91.21 0.09 -17.08
CA ALA A 562 -91.58 0.42 -15.71
C ALA A 562 -90.50 1.30 -15.05
N GLN A 563 -90.92 2.36 -14.39
CA GLN A 563 -90.07 3.18 -13.54
C GLN A 563 -89.40 2.32 -12.44
N PRO A 564 -88.09 2.47 -12.19
CA PRO A 564 -87.33 1.60 -11.29
C PRO A 564 -87.76 1.73 -9.82
N GLY A 565 -87.52 0.67 -9.04
CA GLY A 565 -87.79 0.64 -7.59
C GLY A 565 -89.22 0.22 -7.20
N GLY A 566 -90.15 0.10 -8.15
CA GLY A 566 -91.48 -0.48 -7.94
C GLY A 566 -91.55 -2.00 -8.15
N THR A 567 -92.68 -2.60 -7.78
CA THR A 567 -93.08 -3.99 -8.16
C THR A 567 -94.38 -4.03 -8.98
N ALA A 568 -95.05 -2.89 -9.17
CA ALA A 568 -96.21 -2.74 -10.06
C ALA A 568 -95.80 -3.02 -11.53
N PRO A 569 -96.35 -4.05 -12.20
CA PRO A 569 -96.04 -4.31 -13.60
C PRO A 569 -96.74 -3.32 -14.52
N VAL A 570 -96.08 -2.99 -15.63
CA VAL A 570 -96.75 -2.32 -16.76
C VAL A 570 -97.78 -3.27 -17.36
N GLN A 571 -98.97 -2.74 -17.63
CA GLN A 571 -100.05 -3.39 -18.34
C GLN A 571 -100.57 -2.48 -19.45
N CYS A 572 -101.06 -3.11 -20.51
CA CYS A 572 -101.79 -2.48 -21.59
C CYS A 572 -103.26 -2.86 -21.42
N THR A 573 -104.11 -1.93 -20.99
CA THR A 573 -105.54 -2.20 -20.72
C THR A 573 -106.37 -0.92 -20.80
N ASP A 574 -107.58 -1.04 -21.34
CA ASP A 574 -108.67 -0.07 -21.18
C ASP A 574 -108.93 0.15 -19.67
N ILE A 575 -108.63 1.36 -19.17
CA ILE A 575 -108.93 1.79 -17.80
C ILE A 575 -110.00 2.89 -17.78
N THR A 576 -110.09 3.71 -18.83
CA THR A 576 -111.00 4.87 -18.90
C THR A 576 -112.39 4.56 -19.51
N GLY A 577 -112.55 3.44 -20.22
CA GLY A 577 -113.83 2.86 -20.62
C GLY A 577 -114.29 3.16 -22.05
N GLU A 578 -113.42 3.65 -22.93
CA GLU A 578 -113.74 4.01 -24.32
C GLU A 578 -113.40 2.96 -25.39
N GLY A 579 -112.79 1.83 -25.01
CA GLY A 579 -112.41 0.77 -25.96
C GLY A 579 -111.07 0.98 -26.65
N ILE A 580 -110.21 1.80 -26.07
CA ILE A 580 -108.77 1.92 -26.37
C ILE A 580 -108.04 1.29 -25.17
N ASN A 581 -106.78 0.86 -25.33
CA ASN A 581 -105.97 0.44 -24.19
C ASN A 581 -104.90 1.48 -23.89
N GLU A 582 -104.77 1.80 -22.61
CA GLU A 582 -103.74 2.67 -22.09
C GLU A 582 -102.58 1.82 -21.53
N CYS A 583 -101.36 2.34 -21.65
CA CYS A 583 -100.26 1.86 -20.84
C CYS A 583 -100.41 2.38 -19.41
N ILE A 584 -100.39 1.49 -18.41
CA ILE A 584 -100.41 1.85 -16.99
C ILE A 584 -99.44 0.98 -16.19
N MET A 585 -98.81 1.54 -15.15
CA MET A 585 -98.22 0.72 -14.09
C MET A 585 -99.31 0.29 -13.11
N PHE A 586 -99.75 -0.96 -13.23
CA PHE A 586 -100.91 -1.48 -12.52
C PHE A 586 -100.57 -1.86 -11.08
N CYS A 587 -101.29 -1.28 -10.12
CA CYS A 587 -101.08 -1.51 -8.68
C CYS A 587 -102.28 -2.15 -7.98
N GLY A 588 -103.36 -2.47 -8.70
CA GLY A 588 -104.64 -2.94 -8.13
C GLY A 588 -104.67 -4.37 -7.55
N LEU A 589 -103.52 -4.99 -7.28
CA LEU A 589 -103.43 -6.27 -6.56
C LEU A 589 -102.63 -6.12 -5.26
N PRO A 590 -103.07 -6.76 -4.16
CA PRO A 590 -102.42 -6.63 -2.87
C PRO A 590 -100.99 -7.20 -2.90
N GLY A 591 -100.01 -6.36 -2.53
CA GLY A 591 -98.58 -6.70 -2.54
C GLY A 591 -97.80 -6.09 -3.71
N LEU A 592 -98.48 -5.45 -4.68
CA LEU A 592 -97.83 -4.58 -5.64
C LEU A 592 -97.50 -3.23 -4.97
N VAL A 593 -96.32 -2.69 -5.30
CA VAL A 593 -95.78 -1.45 -4.74
C VAL A 593 -95.42 -0.53 -5.92
N CYS A 594 -95.88 0.73 -5.86
CA CYS A 594 -95.51 1.71 -6.87
C CYS A 594 -94.04 2.14 -6.73
N PRO A 595 -93.42 2.64 -7.81
CA PRO A 595 -92.10 3.28 -7.77
C PRO A 595 -92.00 4.38 -6.70
N PRO A 596 -90.79 4.70 -6.18
CA PRO A 596 -90.61 5.77 -5.19
C PRO A 596 -91.22 7.09 -5.65
N GLY A 597 -91.94 7.77 -4.75
CA GLY A 597 -92.66 9.02 -5.05
C GLY A 597 -94.08 8.83 -5.60
N MET A 598 -94.35 7.75 -6.33
CA MET A 598 -95.70 7.45 -6.83
C MET A 598 -96.63 6.86 -5.75
N VAL A 599 -97.93 7.15 -5.88
CA VAL A 599 -99.02 6.55 -5.10
C VAL A 599 -99.91 5.67 -5.97
N CYS A 600 -100.53 4.64 -5.38
CA CYS A 600 -101.48 3.79 -6.09
C CYS A 600 -102.86 4.47 -6.18
N SER A 601 -103.05 5.30 -7.20
CA SER A 601 -104.27 6.07 -7.43
C SER A 601 -105.46 5.15 -7.72
N LEU A 602 -106.60 5.47 -7.08
CA LEU A 602 -107.87 4.73 -7.10
C LEU A 602 -107.78 3.22 -6.78
N GLY A 603 -106.62 2.71 -6.36
CA GLY A 603 -106.37 1.27 -6.24
C GLY A 603 -106.23 0.56 -7.59
N ILE A 604 -105.78 1.24 -8.66
CA ILE A 604 -105.65 0.66 -10.01
C ILE A 604 -104.29 0.97 -10.66
N ALA A 605 -103.87 2.24 -10.71
CA ALA A 605 -102.66 2.68 -11.41
C ALA A 605 -101.73 3.52 -10.52
N CYS A 606 -100.42 3.39 -10.71
CA CYS A 606 -99.44 4.27 -10.07
C CYS A 606 -99.45 5.65 -10.72
N ALA A 607 -99.52 6.71 -9.92
CA ALA A 607 -99.48 8.10 -10.37
C ALA A 607 -98.67 8.96 -9.39
N TRP A 608 -98.16 10.09 -9.87
CA TRP A 608 -97.47 11.07 -9.04
C TRP A 608 -98.51 11.93 -8.28
N PRO A 609 -98.38 12.09 -6.95
CA PRO A 609 -99.17 13.05 -6.19
C PRO A 609 -98.58 14.46 -6.33
N SER A 610 -99.42 15.49 -6.30
CA SER A 610 -98.94 16.87 -6.18
C SER A 610 -98.23 17.10 -4.82
N PRO A 611 -97.13 17.87 -4.78
CA PRO A 611 -96.39 18.18 -3.54
C PRO A 611 -97.18 19.06 -2.54
#